data_AF-Q2KZH2-F1
#
_entry.id   AF-Q2KZH2-F1
#
_cell.length_a   1.000
_cell.length_b   1.000
_cell.length_c   1.000
_cell.angle_alpha   90.00
_cell.angle_beta   90.00
_cell.angle_gamma   90.00
#
_symmetry.space_group_name_H-M   'P 1'
#
loop_
_entity.id
_entity.type
_entity.pdbx_description
1 polymer ?
#
loop_
_entity_poly.entity_id
_entity_poly.type
_entity_poly.pdbx_seq_one_letter_code
_entity_poly.pdbx_strand_id
1 'polypeptide(L)'
;MPRVEPAKHFKLTNSNKPMGTNAAIPSPQSLSDALFPGNKQRVLGILYEQPDRSLYANALIKLAASGSGAMRRELATLTHSGLVSMKQVGNRV
;
A
#
# COMPACT_ATOMS: atom_id res chain seq x y z
N MET A 1 28.75 -26.36 34.30
CA MET A 1 29.01 -25.31 33.29
C MET A 1 27.79 -25.22 32.38
N PRO A 2 26.95 -24.17 32.43
CA PRO A 2 25.85 -24.02 31.48
C PRO A 2 26.38 -23.52 30.13
N ARG A 3 26.05 -24.25 29.06
CA ARG A 3 26.38 -23.91 27.67
C ARG A 3 25.49 -22.75 27.23
N VAL A 4 26.06 -21.57 27.02
CA VAL A 4 25.37 -20.42 26.40
C VAL A 4 24.94 -20.79 24.98
N GLU A 5 23.63 -20.75 24.70
CA GLU A 5 23.10 -20.85 23.34
C GLU A 5 23.48 -19.60 22.54
N PRO A 6 24.02 -19.72 21.31
CA PRO A 6 24.21 -18.58 20.44
C PRO A 6 22.85 -18.09 19.92
N ALA A 7 22.65 -16.76 19.97
CA ALA A 7 21.44 -16.07 19.56
C ALA A 7 20.88 -16.55 18.21
N LYS A 8 19.57 -16.83 18.20
CA LYS A 8 18.78 -17.13 17.00
C LYS A 8 18.93 -15.97 16.02
N HIS A 9 19.58 -16.24 14.89
CA HIS A 9 19.71 -15.29 13.79
C HIS A 9 18.31 -14.96 13.26
N PHE A 10 17.78 -13.79 13.63
CA PHE A 10 16.55 -13.26 13.07
C PHE A 10 16.84 -12.75 11.66
N LYS A 11 16.70 -13.63 10.65
CA LYS A 11 16.76 -13.23 9.25
C LYS A 11 15.48 -12.51 8.88
N LEU A 12 15.52 -11.18 8.82
CA LEU A 12 14.57 -10.39 8.04
C LEU A 12 14.85 -10.64 6.56
N THR A 13 14.34 -11.74 6.01
CA THR A 13 14.28 -11.89 4.55
C THR A 13 13.05 -11.15 4.07
N ASN A 14 13.26 -10.05 3.35
CA ASN A 14 12.21 -9.44 2.56
C ASN A 14 11.83 -10.42 1.45
N SER A 15 10.76 -11.18 1.65
CA SER A 15 10.25 -12.16 0.69
C SER A 15 9.55 -11.46 -0.48
N ASN A 16 10.30 -10.72 -1.29
CA ASN A 16 9.93 -10.54 -2.69
C ASN A 16 10.50 -11.72 -3.46
N LYS A 17 9.68 -12.78 -3.57
CA LYS A 17 9.94 -13.91 -4.47
C LYS A 17 9.44 -13.52 -5.86
N PRO A 18 10.27 -13.14 -6.84
CA PRO A 18 9.85 -13.21 -8.22
C PRO A 18 9.84 -14.69 -8.63
N MET A 19 8.64 -15.22 -8.82
CA MET A 19 8.42 -16.44 -9.58
C MET A 19 9.05 -16.24 -10.97
N GLY A 20 9.89 -17.19 -11.40
CA GLY A 20 10.71 -17.03 -12.60
C GLY A 20 9.89 -16.83 -13.87
N THR A 21 10.40 -16.01 -14.77
CA THR A 21 10.65 -16.29 -16.20
C THR A 21 11.17 -15.01 -16.85
N ASN A 22 12.34 -15.12 -17.50
CA ASN A 22 13.06 -14.10 -18.28
C ASN A 22 13.35 -12.76 -17.59
N ALA A 23 14.64 -12.43 -17.50
CA ALA A 23 15.10 -11.07 -17.23
C ALA A 23 14.64 -10.15 -18.38
N ALA A 24 13.38 -9.74 -18.34
CA ALA A 24 12.95 -8.53 -19.01
C ALA A 24 13.85 -7.43 -18.46
N ILE A 25 14.54 -6.73 -19.36
CA ILE A 25 15.21 -5.47 -19.04
C ILE A 25 14.22 -4.68 -18.18
N PRO A 26 14.54 -4.33 -16.92
CA PRO A 26 13.60 -3.60 -16.08
C PRO A 26 13.25 -2.34 -16.87
N SER A 27 12.02 -2.29 -17.39
CA SER A 27 11.50 -1.09 -18.01
C SER A 27 11.73 0.03 -17.00
N PRO A 28 12.24 1.20 -17.43
CA PRO A 28 12.55 2.28 -16.50
C PRO A 28 11.36 2.46 -15.58
N GLN A 29 11.57 2.18 -14.29
CA GLN A 29 10.51 2.24 -13.29
C GLN A 29 9.90 3.62 -13.45
N SER A 30 8.60 3.69 -13.77
CA SER A 30 7.99 4.98 -14.05
C SER A 30 8.22 5.89 -12.83
N LEU A 31 8.33 7.21 -13.03
CA LEU A 31 8.49 8.13 -11.90
C LEU A 31 7.40 7.88 -10.84
N SER A 32 6.19 7.59 -11.30
CA SER A 32 5.07 7.17 -10.47
C SER A 32 5.40 5.92 -9.64
N ASP A 33 6.03 4.89 -10.21
CA ASP A 33 6.40 3.66 -9.48
C ASP A 33 7.50 3.88 -8.45
N ALA A 34 8.40 4.83 -8.72
CA ALA A 34 9.45 5.22 -7.78
C ALA A 34 8.88 6.04 -6.61
N LEU A 35 7.97 6.97 -6.88
CA LEU A 35 7.41 7.88 -5.87
C LEU A 35 6.22 7.27 -5.11
N PHE A 36 5.44 6.41 -5.76
CA PHE A 36 4.16 5.93 -5.25
C PHE A 36 4.02 4.41 -5.48
N PRO A 37 4.61 3.57 -4.61
CA PRO A 37 4.54 2.12 -4.80
C PRO A 37 3.11 1.57 -4.74
N GLY A 38 2.74 0.79 -5.76
CA GLY A 38 1.57 -0.11 -5.79
C GLY A 38 0.23 0.54 -5.42
N ASN A 39 -0.19 0.33 -4.17
CA ASN A 39 -1.49 0.78 -3.68
C ASN A 39 -1.64 2.31 -3.74
N LYS A 40 -0.57 3.08 -3.53
CA LYS A 40 -0.63 4.55 -3.52
C LYS A 40 -1.03 5.11 -4.87
N GLN A 41 -0.43 4.65 -5.97
CA GLN A 41 -0.83 5.07 -7.32
C GLN A 41 -2.30 4.78 -7.58
N ARG A 42 -2.76 3.58 -7.22
CA ARG A 42 -4.14 3.16 -7.52
C ARG A 42 -5.15 4.00 -6.76
N VAL A 43 -4.85 4.32 -5.51
CA VAL A 43 -5.66 5.20 -4.67
C VAL A 43 -5.71 6.61 -5.23
N LEU A 44 -4.55 7.17 -5.55
CA LEU A 44 -4.46 8.51 -6.11
C LEU A 44 -5.16 8.56 -7.47
N GLY A 45 -4.97 7.55 -8.34
CA GLY A 45 -5.66 7.45 -9.62
C GLY A 45 -7.18 7.49 -9.46
N ILE A 46 -7.75 6.71 -8.54
CA ILE A 46 -9.20 6.69 -8.31
C ILE A 46 -9.71 8.00 -7.70
N LEU A 47 -8.96 8.59 -6.76
CA LEU A 47 -9.41 9.82 -6.07
C LEU A 47 -9.28 11.06 -6.94
N TYR A 48 -8.22 11.16 -7.75
CA TYR A 48 -7.93 12.34 -8.57
C TYR A 48 -8.53 12.26 -9.97
N GLU A 49 -9.17 11.16 -10.35
CA GLU A 49 -10.03 11.10 -11.55
C GLU A 49 -11.25 12.02 -11.40
N GLN A 50 -11.81 12.11 -10.19
CA GLN A 50 -12.93 12.97 -9.85
C GLN A 50 -12.74 13.58 -8.45
N PRO A 51 -11.87 14.60 -8.31
CA PRO A 51 -11.48 15.14 -7.01
C PRO A 51 -12.64 15.74 -6.20
N ASP A 52 -13.71 16.20 -6.86
CA ASP A 52 -14.90 16.74 -6.19
C ASP A 52 -15.82 15.65 -5.62
N ARG A 53 -15.62 14.39 -6.02
CA ARG A 53 -16.48 13.27 -5.62
C ARG A 53 -15.96 12.61 -4.35
N SER A 54 -16.79 12.63 -3.31
CA SER A 54 -16.52 11.85 -2.10
C SER A 54 -16.73 10.35 -2.34
N LEU A 55 -15.75 9.53 -1.96
CA LEU A 55 -15.78 8.08 -2.05
C LEU A 55 -15.70 7.43 -0.65
N TYR A 56 -16.54 6.43 -0.40
CA TYR A 56 -16.42 5.63 0.82
C TYR A 56 -15.15 4.79 0.81
N ALA A 57 -14.43 4.73 1.92
CA ALA A 57 -13.21 3.94 2.06
C ALA A 57 -13.41 2.47 1.65
N ASN A 58 -14.57 1.88 1.98
CA ASN A 58 -14.92 0.52 1.59
C ASN A 58 -15.09 0.35 0.07
N ALA A 59 -15.61 1.36 -0.63
CA ALA A 59 -15.70 1.34 -2.09
C ALA A 59 -14.30 1.42 -2.70
N LEU A 60 -13.43 2.27 -2.14
CA LEU A 60 -12.05 2.42 -2.59
C LEU A 60 -11.22 1.15 -2.40
N ILE A 61 -11.39 0.44 -1.26
CA ILE A 61 -10.76 -0.86 -1.00
C ILE A 61 -11.18 -1.90 -2.06
N LYS A 62 -12.47 -1.93 -2.43
CA LYS A 62 -13.00 -2.84 -3.47
C LYS A 62 -12.45 -2.50 -4.85
N LEU A 63 -12.44 -1.21 -5.22
CA LEU A 63 -11.95 -0.73 -6.51
C LEU A 63 -10.44 -0.94 -6.68
N ALA A 64 -9.67 -0.79 -5.60
CA ALA A 64 -8.22 -0.94 -5.64
C ALA A 64 -7.75 -2.41 -5.67
N ALA A 65 -8.66 -3.39 -5.53
CA ALA A 65 -8.36 -4.82 -5.48
C ALA A 65 -7.19 -5.17 -4.54
N SER A 66 -7.15 -4.55 -3.37
CA SER A 66 -6.04 -4.64 -2.41
C SER A 66 -6.50 -5.09 -1.03
N GLY A 67 -5.58 -5.66 -0.25
CA GLY A 67 -5.86 -6.11 1.11
C GLY A 67 -6.35 -4.96 1.99
N SER A 68 -7.50 -5.13 2.65
CA SER A 68 -8.17 -4.03 3.35
C SER A 68 -7.34 -3.38 4.46
N GLY A 69 -6.41 -4.13 5.07
CA GLY A 69 -5.49 -3.63 6.09
C GLY A 69 -4.40 -2.71 5.50
N ALA A 70 -3.74 -3.14 4.43
CA ALA A 70 -2.73 -2.33 3.74
C ALA A 70 -3.35 -1.04 3.20
N MET A 71 -4.52 -1.15 2.58
CA MET A 71 -5.24 -0.02 2.03
C MET A 71 -5.67 1.00 3.10
N ARG A 72 -6.12 0.54 4.27
CA ARG A 72 -6.44 1.43 5.41
C ARG A 72 -5.21 2.16 5.94
N ARG A 73 -4.05 1.49 6.02
CA ARG A 73 -2.79 2.14 6.44
C ARG A 73 -2.36 3.21 5.44
N GLU A 74 -2.55 2.97 4.15
CA GLU A 74 -2.17 3.98 3.15
C GLU A 74 -3.13 5.16 3.14
N LEU A 75 -4.44 4.92 3.32
CA LEU A 75 -5.39 6.00 3.50
C LEU A 75 -5.10 6.84 4.75
N ALA A 76 -4.74 6.21 5.86
CA ALA A 76 -4.31 6.93 7.06
C ALA A 76 -3.07 7.79 6.79
N THR A 77 -2.08 7.24 6.07
CA THR A 77 -0.86 7.96 5.70
C THR A 77 -1.16 9.16 4.80
N LEU A 78 -1.98 8.97 3.75
CA LEU A 78 -2.35 10.03 2.81
C LEU A 78 -3.21 11.12 3.46
N THR A 79 -4.05 10.74 4.43
CA THR A 79 -4.83 11.70 5.22
C THR A 79 -3.93 12.50 6.14
N HIS A 80 -3.00 11.83 6.83
CA HIS A 80 -2.06 12.49 7.72
C HIS A 80 -1.12 13.46 6.99
N SER A 81 -0.75 13.14 5.74
CA SER A 81 0.04 14.05 4.90
C SER A 81 -0.76 15.19 4.27
N GLY A 82 -2.09 15.22 4.44
CA GLY A 82 -2.98 16.21 3.82
C GLY A 82 -3.21 16.01 2.32
N LEU A 83 -2.79 14.88 1.74
CA LEU A 83 -3.00 14.57 0.32
C LEU A 83 -4.43 14.09 0.01
N VAL A 84 -5.15 13.64 1.04
CA VAL A 84 -6.55 13.20 0.95
C VAL A 84 -7.30 13.73 2.16
N SER A 85 -8.53 14.19 1.97
CA SER A 85 -9.41 14.53 3.08
C SER A 85 -10.34 13.35 3.40
N MET A 86 -10.38 12.92 4.65
CA MET A 86 -11.33 11.93 5.13
C MET A 86 -12.31 12.56 6.11
N LYS A 87 -13.60 12.38 5.85
CA LYS A 87 -14.68 12.71 6.79
C LYS A 87 -15.30 11.43 7.30
N GLN A 88 -15.45 11.31 8.62
CA GLN A 88 -16.26 10.24 9.19
C GLN A 88 -17.74 10.55 8.89
N VAL A 89 -18.34 9.76 8.01
CA VAL A 89 -19.77 9.80 7.75
C VAL A 89 -20.40 8.72 8.61
N GLY A 90 -21.02 9.13 9.72
CA GLY A 90 -21.75 8.22 10.60
C GLY A 90 -22.96 7.67 9.86
N ASN A 91 -22.92 6.39 9.49
CA ASN A 91 -24.11 5.68 9.02
C ASN A 91 -23.98 4.17 9.21
N ARG A 92 -23.90 3.71 10.48
CA ARG A 92 -24.38 2.40 10.95
C ARG A 92 -24.67 2.49 12.45
N VAL A 93 -25.96 2.46 12.81
CA VAL A 93 -26.45 1.93 14.09
C VAL A 93 -26.46 0.41 14.03
#